data_AF-A0A2N0XZ86-F1
#
_entry.id   AF-A0A2N0XZ86-F1
#
_cell.length_a   1.000
_cell.length_b   1.000
_cell.length_c   1.000
_cell.angle_alpha   90.00
_cell.angle_beta   90.00
_cell.angle_gamma   90.00
#
_symmetry.space_group_name_H-M   'P 1'
#
loop_
_entity.id
_entity.type
_entity.pdbx_description
1 polymer ?
#
loop_
_entity_poly.entity_id
_entity_poly.type
_entity_poly.pdbx_seq_one_letter_code
_entity_poly.pdbx_strand_id
1 'polypeptide(L)'
;MISFLLNQSVIHIKDVSPNTTVLQYVRTQLNKTGTKEGCGSGDCGACTAVLGEVVDGKLVYQSINSCLTFVSSLHGKQLITVEDLKNPDGCLHPVQQAMVDFHGSQCGFCTPGFIMSMFALIKNKTTATKHDVLEALAGNLCRCTGYRPIIDAALSLSSNQQLKDQFVILEEETIAKLTALSIKKGELQCGDHHAFLPTNTDELADLYIRHPSAKLVAGGTDLALEVTQFRRPIETLISVAAVADMKRCKVEGNQLILGANVTLNDAYQSLAQHFPDFGELLHRFASLQVRNQGTIGGNIANASPIGDTPPLLIALGAQLSLRRGKSSRLMLLEDYFVSYKVTAQQPSEFIESIHIPLLATEQTFKAYKISKRLDDDISAVCGAFNLTVENGVVKQARIAFGGMAATPKRATHCEQALVDKAWSEETILTAMKTIVDDFEPLSDFRATKEYRALSAANLLRRFYIESVHQNNTIETRVTSYV
;
A
#
# COMPACT_ATOMS: atom_id res chain seq x y z
N MET A 1 6.02 24.60 -12.06
CA MET A 1 4.55 24.51 -12.20
C MET A 1 4.13 23.06 -12.34
N ILE A 2 2.91 22.70 -11.91
CA ILE A 2 2.36 21.35 -12.10
C ILE A 2 1.44 21.35 -13.32
N SER A 3 1.55 20.33 -14.17
CA SER A 3 0.81 20.23 -15.44
C SER A 3 0.28 18.81 -15.61
N PHE A 4 -1.02 18.68 -15.87
CA PHE A 4 -1.71 17.40 -15.89
C PHE A 4 -2.94 17.48 -16.81
N LEU A 5 -3.58 16.35 -17.09
CA LEU A 5 -4.87 16.33 -17.79
C LEU A 5 -6.01 16.23 -16.77
N LEU A 6 -6.99 17.12 -16.83
CA LEU A 6 -8.29 16.93 -16.19
C LEU A 6 -9.25 16.38 -17.25
N ASN A 7 -9.61 15.10 -17.13
CA ASN A 7 -10.16 14.33 -18.25
C ASN A 7 -9.27 14.50 -19.50
N GLN A 8 -9.72 15.21 -20.54
CA GLN A 8 -8.94 15.46 -21.77
C GLN A 8 -8.29 16.85 -21.86
N SER A 9 -8.56 17.72 -20.89
CA SER A 9 -8.12 19.12 -20.90
C SER A 9 -6.79 19.29 -20.18
N VAL A 10 -5.83 19.99 -20.79
CA VAL A 10 -4.56 20.31 -20.14
C VAL A 10 -4.77 21.41 -19.10
N ILE A 11 -4.35 21.15 -17.87
CA ILE A 11 -4.41 22.09 -16.75
C ILE A 11 -2.99 22.41 -16.29
N HIS A 12 -2.76 23.69 -15.99
CA HIS A 12 -1.53 24.18 -15.38
C HIS A 12 -1.85 24.86 -14.05
N ILE A 13 -1.19 24.43 -12.97
CA ILE A 13 -1.30 25.09 -11.65
C ILE A 13 0.05 25.65 -11.23
N LYS A 14 0.03 26.89 -10.74
CA LYS A 14 1.21 27.66 -10.28
C LYS A 14 1.03 28.16 -8.85
N ASP A 15 -0.11 28.79 -8.56
CA ASP A 15 -0.37 29.47 -7.29
C ASP A 15 -1.27 28.65 -6.35
N VAL A 16 -1.00 27.35 -6.25
CA VAL A 16 -1.72 26.42 -5.36
C VAL A 16 -0.77 25.92 -4.30
N SER A 17 -1.22 25.82 -3.05
CA SER A 17 -0.38 25.29 -1.98
C SER A 17 0.03 23.83 -2.26
N PRO A 18 1.30 23.46 -2.08
CA PRO A 18 1.75 22.06 -2.06
C PRO A 18 0.97 21.16 -1.10
N ASN A 19 0.40 21.73 -0.03
CA ASN A 19 -0.43 21.01 0.94
C ASN A 19 -1.88 20.82 0.49
N THR A 20 -2.29 21.40 -0.65
CA THR A 20 -3.64 21.21 -1.18
C THR A 20 -3.81 19.77 -1.66
N THR A 21 -4.82 19.09 -1.11
CA THR A 21 -5.19 17.74 -1.54
C THR A 21 -5.95 17.81 -2.87
N VAL A 22 -5.90 16.73 -3.65
CA VAL A 22 -6.68 16.60 -4.89
C VAL A 22 -8.16 16.77 -4.60
N LEU A 23 -8.66 16.21 -3.50
CA LEU A 23 -10.05 16.38 -3.07
C LEU A 23 -10.41 17.85 -2.86
N GLN A 24 -9.58 18.59 -2.12
CA GLN A 24 -9.80 20.01 -1.87
C GLN A 24 -9.79 20.79 -3.19
N TYR A 25 -8.81 20.54 -4.06
CA TYR A 25 -8.69 21.21 -5.35
C TYR A 25 -9.91 20.98 -6.25
N VAL A 26 -10.32 19.71 -6.42
CA VAL A 26 -11.47 19.30 -7.23
C VAL A 26 -12.76 19.94 -6.73
N ARG A 27 -12.98 19.97 -5.41
CA ARG A 27 -14.23 20.47 -4.84
C ARG A 27 -14.30 21.99 -4.78
N THR A 28 -13.20 22.66 -4.42
CA THR A 28 -13.22 24.10 -4.07
C THR A 28 -12.72 25.00 -5.18
N GLN A 29 -11.83 24.52 -6.06
CA GLN A 29 -11.31 25.32 -7.18
C GLN A 29 -11.97 24.95 -8.49
N LEU A 30 -12.23 23.65 -8.73
CA LEU A 30 -12.91 23.19 -9.94
C LEU A 30 -14.44 23.13 -9.80
N ASN A 31 -14.99 23.27 -8.59
CA ASN A 31 -16.42 23.13 -8.28
C ASN A 31 -17.05 21.78 -8.70
N LYS A 32 -16.23 20.73 -8.81
CA LYS A 32 -16.65 19.36 -9.10
C LYS A 32 -16.92 18.64 -7.79
N THR A 33 -18.18 18.67 -7.36
CA THR A 33 -18.56 18.25 -6.00
C THR A 33 -18.97 16.79 -5.90
N GLY A 34 -18.93 16.03 -6.99
CA GLY A 34 -19.24 14.61 -7.08
C GLY A 34 -18.33 13.76 -6.19
N THR A 35 -17.02 13.98 -6.23
CA THR A 35 -16.09 13.38 -5.27
C THR A 35 -16.33 13.93 -3.85
N LYS A 36 -16.45 13.04 -2.84
CA LYS A 36 -16.90 13.40 -1.49
C LYS A 36 -15.80 13.31 -0.46
N GLU A 37 -15.89 14.13 0.57
CA GLU A 37 -15.11 13.98 1.80
C GLU A 37 -15.93 13.20 2.83
N GLY A 38 -15.46 12.01 3.22
CA GLY A 38 -16.11 11.17 4.24
C GLY A 38 -15.31 11.14 5.55
N CYS A 39 -14.06 10.66 5.50
CA CYS A 39 -13.20 10.50 6.67
C CYS A 39 -11.94 11.39 6.67
N GLY A 40 -11.41 11.76 5.50
CA GLY A 40 -10.16 12.52 5.37
C GLY A 40 -8.89 11.74 5.75
N SER A 41 -8.98 10.41 5.89
CA SER A 41 -7.91 9.51 6.35
C SER A 41 -7.63 8.33 5.41
N GLY A 42 -8.36 8.21 4.29
CA GLY A 42 -8.24 7.09 3.35
C GLY A 42 -9.19 5.91 3.62
N ASP A 43 -9.81 5.83 4.81
CA ASP A 43 -10.52 4.63 5.27
C ASP A 43 -11.91 4.37 4.63
N CYS A 44 -12.53 5.35 3.97
CA CYS A 44 -13.93 5.22 3.54
C CYS A 44 -14.14 5.10 2.03
N GLY A 45 -13.14 5.46 1.21
CA GLY A 45 -13.24 5.46 -0.24
C GLY A 45 -14.28 6.40 -0.86
N ALA A 46 -15.01 7.23 -0.09
CA ALA A 46 -15.97 8.18 -0.66
C ALA A 46 -15.31 9.26 -1.55
N CYS A 47 -14.02 9.47 -1.34
CA CYS A 47 -13.17 10.38 -2.11
C CYS A 47 -12.45 9.71 -3.29
N THR A 48 -12.78 8.46 -3.65
CA THR A 48 -12.06 7.76 -4.71
C THR A 48 -12.14 8.55 -6.02
N ALA A 49 -10.97 8.79 -6.61
CA ALA A 49 -10.77 9.33 -7.94
C ALA A 49 -9.82 8.38 -8.70
N VAL A 50 -9.62 8.62 -9.99
CA VAL A 50 -8.74 7.79 -10.81
C VAL A 50 -7.63 8.63 -11.43
N LEU A 51 -6.41 8.11 -11.36
CA LEU A 51 -5.27 8.62 -12.09
C LEU A 51 -4.97 7.72 -13.30
N GLY A 52 -4.90 8.32 -14.50
CA GLY A 52 -4.42 7.67 -15.70
C GLY A 52 -2.94 7.98 -15.93
N GLU A 53 -2.14 6.94 -16.17
CA GLU A 53 -0.69 7.05 -16.41
C GLU A 53 -0.25 6.17 -17.57
N VAL A 54 0.81 6.60 -18.28
CA VAL A 54 1.41 5.78 -19.34
C VAL A 54 2.46 4.86 -18.73
N VAL A 55 2.21 3.55 -18.79
CA VAL A 55 3.13 2.50 -18.34
C VAL A 55 3.38 1.56 -19.52
N ASP A 56 4.65 1.38 -19.89
CA ASP A 56 5.06 0.56 -21.04
C ASP A 56 4.28 0.87 -22.34
N GLY A 57 4.01 2.16 -22.57
CA GLY A 57 3.29 2.65 -23.75
C GLY A 57 1.77 2.45 -23.71
N LYS A 58 1.20 1.98 -22.60
CA LYS A 58 -0.25 1.78 -22.42
C LYS A 58 -0.79 2.64 -21.29
N LEU A 59 -2.08 2.97 -21.37
CA LEU A 59 -2.76 3.74 -20.34
C LEU A 59 -3.23 2.80 -19.22
N VAL A 60 -2.77 3.04 -18.00
CA VAL A 60 -3.15 2.31 -16.78
C VAL A 60 -3.92 3.25 -15.86
N TYR A 61 -5.02 2.75 -15.29
CA TYR A 61 -5.94 3.56 -14.48
C TYR A 61 -5.91 3.14 -13.01
N GLN A 62 -5.30 3.93 -12.14
CA GLN A 62 -5.20 3.61 -10.72
C GLN A 62 -6.23 4.36 -9.91
N SER A 63 -6.98 3.64 -9.07
CA SER A 63 -7.85 4.24 -8.07
C SER A 63 -7.01 4.82 -6.94
N ILE A 64 -7.38 6.01 -6.46
CA ILE A 64 -6.64 6.74 -5.41
C ILE A 64 -7.60 7.34 -4.38
N ASN A 65 -7.12 7.57 -3.16
CA ASN A 65 -7.83 8.41 -2.20
C ASN A 65 -7.45 9.87 -2.42
N SER A 66 -8.30 10.63 -3.12
CA SER A 66 -8.01 12.05 -3.42
C SER A 66 -7.87 12.93 -2.17
N CYS A 67 -8.37 12.48 -1.00
CA CYS A 67 -8.16 13.17 0.27
C CYS A 67 -6.72 13.08 0.81
N LEU A 68 -5.94 12.07 0.41
CA LEU A 68 -4.54 11.89 0.85
C LEU A 68 -3.52 12.24 -0.24
N THR A 69 -3.97 12.36 -1.49
CA THR A 69 -3.11 12.73 -2.61
C THR A 69 -2.95 14.25 -2.67
N PHE A 70 -1.73 14.77 -2.65
CA PHE A 70 -1.46 16.19 -2.91
C PHE A 70 -1.50 16.52 -4.40
N VAL A 71 -1.88 17.76 -4.75
CA VAL A 71 -1.97 18.20 -6.16
C VAL A 71 -0.63 18.13 -6.90
N SER A 72 0.50 18.17 -6.19
CA SER A 72 1.83 17.96 -6.77
C SER A 72 1.95 16.61 -7.47
N SER A 73 1.27 15.57 -6.97
CA SER A 73 1.31 14.23 -7.54
C SER A 73 0.57 14.11 -8.88
N LEU A 74 -0.18 15.13 -9.30
CA LEU A 74 -0.90 15.12 -10.58
C LEU A 74 0.04 15.35 -11.79
N HIS A 75 1.26 15.86 -11.57
CA HIS A 75 2.16 16.20 -12.66
C HIS A 75 2.37 15.03 -13.64
N GLY A 76 2.11 15.26 -14.94
CA GLY A 76 2.27 14.26 -15.99
C GLY A 76 1.19 13.18 -16.03
N LYS A 77 0.13 13.29 -15.23
CA LYS A 77 -0.95 12.29 -15.11
C LYS A 77 -2.28 12.82 -15.62
N GLN A 78 -3.23 11.92 -15.81
CA GLN A 78 -4.64 12.25 -16.05
C GLN A 78 -5.44 12.10 -14.76
N LEU A 79 -6.22 13.11 -14.37
CA LEU A 79 -7.17 13.06 -13.26
C LEU A 79 -8.58 12.88 -13.81
N ILE A 80 -9.26 11.83 -13.34
CA ILE A 80 -10.64 11.50 -13.70
C ILE A 80 -11.49 11.46 -12.43
N THR A 81 -12.62 12.15 -12.47
CA THR A 81 -13.62 12.20 -11.39
C THR A 81 -14.96 11.64 -11.86
N VAL A 82 -15.90 11.42 -10.94
CA VAL A 82 -17.20 10.77 -11.27
C VAL A 82 -17.99 11.55 -12.32
N GLU A 83 -17.86 12.87 -12.34
CA GLU A 83 -18.51 13.73 -13.33
C GLU A 83 -17.95 13.54 -14.74
N ASP A 84 -16.68 13.13 -14.87
CA ASP A 84 -16.00 12.93 -16.15
C ASP A 84 -16.46 11.66 -16.88
N LEU A 85 -17.09 10.72 -16.16
CA LEU A 85 -17.54 9.47 -16.78
C LEU A 85 -18.76 9.67 -17.68
N LYS A 86 -19.55 10.71 -17.44
CA LYS A 86 -20.75 11.00 -18.23
C LYS A 86 -20.37 11.22 -19.69
N ASN A 87 -21.06 10.55 -20.61
CA ASN A 87 -20.78 10.66 -22.03
C ASN A 87 -21.15 12.07 -22.55
N PRO A 88 -20.52 12.53 -23.65
CA PRO A 88 -20.81 13.85 -24.25
C PRO A 88 -22.27 14.02 -24.68
N ASP A 89 -22.96 12.94 -25.02
CA ASP A 89 -24.39 12.92 -25.38
C ASP A 89 -25.33 13.04 -24.16
N GLY A 90 -24.76 13.07 -22.95
CA GLY A 90 -25.49 13.18 -21.70
C GLY A 90 -25.88 11.83 -21.08
N CYS A 91 -25.59 10.70 -21.73
CA CYS A 91 -25.87 9.37 -21.20
C CYS A 91 -24.93 9.02 -20.04
N LEU A 92 -25.41 8.18 -19.12
CA LEU A 92 -24.59 7.62 -18.05
C LEU A 92 -23.53 6.68 -18.63
N HIS A 93 -22.36 6.66 -18.02
CA HIS A 93 -21.36 5.62 -18.27
C HIS A 93 -21.93 4.25 -17.89
N PRO A 94 -21.57 3.14 -18.56
CA PRO A 94 -22.03 1.80 -18.18
C PRO A 94 -21.84 1.47 -16.69
N VAL A 95 -20.74 1.92 -16.09
CA VAL A 95 -20.48 1.75 -14.64
C VAL A 95 -21.50 2.51 -13.78
N GLN A 96 -21.86 3.74 -14.18
CA GLN A 96 -22.88 4.53 -13.49
C GLN A 96 -24.27 3.91 -13.67
N GLN A 97 -24.57 3.41 -14.88
CA GLN A 97 -25.84 2.77 -15.21
C GLN A 97 -26.03 1.46 -14.42
N ALA A 98 -24.98 0.63 -14.31
CA ALA A 98 -25.04 -0.60 -13.51
C ALA A 98 -25.42 -0.33 -12.04
N MET A 99 -24.91 0.76 -11.44
CA MET A 99 -25.31 1.15 -10.08
C MET A 99 -26.79 1.51 -9.96
N VAL A 100 -27.40 2.04 -11.02
CA VAL A 100 -28.84 2.31 -11.07
C VAL A 100 -29.63 1.01 -11.24
N ASP A 101 -29.25 0.19 -12.22
CA ASP A 101 -29.97 -1.01 -12.62
C ASP A 101 -30.03 -2.07 -11.50
N PHE A 102 -28.98 -2.16 -10.69
CA PHE A 102 -28.87 -3.13 -9.59
C PHE A 102 -29.23 -2.53 -8.23
N HIS A 103 -29.79 -1.31 -8.18
CA HIS A 103 -30.14 -0.63 -6.93
C HIS A 103 -28.95 -0.47 -5.95
N GLY A 104 -27.75 -0.25 -6.50
CA GLY A 104 -26.49 -0.09 -5.77
C GLY A 104 -26.38 1.22 -4.98
N SER A 105 -27.38 2.09 -5.02
CA SER A 105 -27.35 3.40 -4.37
C SER A 105 -28.63 3.67 -3.57
N GLN A 106 -28.48 4.06 -2.31
CA GLN A 106 -29.56 4.55 -1.45
C GLN A 106 -29.35 6.04 -1.12
N CYS A 107 -28.60 6.36 -0.06
CA CYS A 107 -28.32 7.76 0.32
C CYS A 107 -27.46 8.52 -0.71
N GLY A 108 -26.79 7.81 -1.62
CA GLY A 108 -25.99 8.39 -2.69
C GLY A 108 -24.59 8.88 -2.32
N PHE A 109 -24.26 9.00 -1.03
CA PHE A 109 -23.01 9.65 -0.61
C PHE A 109 -21.74 8.87 -0.98
N CYS A 110 -21.73 7.56 -0.76
CA CYS A 110 -20.61 6.69 -1.11
C CYS A 110 -20.56 6.31 -2.60
N THR A 111 -21.67 6.51 -3.32
CA THR A 111 -21.89 6.03 -4.69
C THR A 111 -20.79 6.49 -5.67
N PRO A 112 -20.35 7.77 -5.66
CA PRO A 112 -19.22 8.21 -6.49
C PRO A 112 -17.94 7.40 -6.28
N GLY A 113 -17.60 7.10 -5.02
CA GLY A 113 -16.40 6.35 -4.68
C GLY A 113 -16.42 4.92 -5.23
N PHE A 114 -17.56 4.23 -5.10
CA PHE A 114 -17.77 2.91 -5.67
C PHE A 114 -17.69 2.92 -7.19
N ILE A 115 -18.33 3.90 -7.85
CA ILE A 115 -18.29 4.06 -9.31
C ILE A 115 -16.84 4.21 -9.79
N MET A 116 -16.03 5.04 -9.13
CA MET A 116 -14.64 5.25 -9.54
C MET A 116 -13.77 4.01 -9.33
N SER A 117 -14.00 3.24 -8.26
CA SER A 117 -13.31 1.95 -8.04
C SER A 117 -13.68 0.91 -9.11
N MET A 118 -14.97 0.79 -9.45
CA MET A 118 -15.44 -0.10 -10.53
C MET A 118 -14.90 0.33 -11.89
N PHE A 119 -14.85 1.63 -12.16
CA PHE A 119 -14.26 2.17 -13.39
C PHE A 119 -12.79 1.76 -13.50
N ALA A 120 -11.97 2.01 -12.47
CA ALA A 120 -10.56 1.59 -12.48
C ALA A 120 -10.41 0.08 -12.70
N LEU A 121 -11.22 -0.75 -12.01
CA LEU A 121 -11.19 -2.20 -12.16
C LEU A 121 -11.44 -2.62 -13.62
N ILE A 122 -12.55 -2.20 -14.21
CA ILE A 122 -12.96 -2.66 -15.55
C ILE A 122 -12.03 -2.13 -16.65
N LYS A 123 -11.44 -0.94 -16.47
CA LYS A 123 -10.45 -0.41 -17.43
C LYS A 123 -9.15 -1.21 -17.43
N ASN A 124 -8.74 -1.77 -16.29
CA ASN A 124 -7.53 -2.59 -16.22
C ASN A 124 -7.80 -4.10 -16.44
N LYS A 125 -9.01 -4.57 -16.13
CA LYS A 125 -9.39 -5.99 -16.20
C LYS A 125 -10.84 -6.16 -16.63
N THR A 126 -11.05 -6.43 -17.91
CA THR A 126 -12.40 -6.58 -18.50
C THR A 126 -13.14 -7.81 -18.00
N THR A 127 -12.41 -8.92 -17.76
CA THR A 127 -12.93 -10.18 -17.23
C THR A 127 -12.66 -10.31 -15.73
N ALA A 128 -13.16 -9.33 -14.95
CA ALA A 128 -13.01 -9.32 -13.50
C ALA A 128 -13.76 -10.50 -12.84
N THR A 129 -13.09 -11.20 -11.94
CA THR A 129 -13.68 -12.24 -11.08
C THR A 129 -14.34 -11.64 -9.84
N LYS A 130 -15.09 -12.44 -9.07
CA LYS A 130 -15.61 -12.02 -7.76
C LYS A 130 -14.50 -11.52 -6.84
N HIS A 131 -13.34 -12.18 -6.84
CA HIS A 131 -12.20 -11.76 -6.01
C HIS A 131 -11.70 -10.37 -6.41
N ASP A 132 -11.53 -10.12 -7.71
CA ASP A 132 -11.09 -8.81 -8.21
C ASP A 132 -12.09 -7.69 -7.84
N VAL A 133 -13.39 -7.99 -7.93
CA VAL A 133 -14.45 -7.05 -7.52
C VAL A 133 -14.37 -6.76 -6.03
N LEU A 134 -14.26 -7.79 -5.18
CA LEU A 134 -14.16 -7.60 -3.73
C LEU A 134 -12.92 -6.79 -3.36
N GLU A 135 -11.78 -7.08 -3.98
CA GLU A 135 -10.53 -6.34 -3.74
C GLU A 135 -10.66 -4.87 -4.14
N ALA A 136 -11.18 -4.58 -5.34
CA ALA A 136 -11.34 -3.21 -5.82
C ALA A 136 -12.31 -2.38 -4.96
N LEU A 137 -13.30 -3.03 -4.35
CA LEU A 137 -14.32 -2.38 -3.53
C LEU A 137 -14.01 -2.40 -2.03
N ALA A 138 -13.00 -3.14 -1.57
CA ALA A 138 -12.69 -3.31 -0.15
C ALA A 138 -12.41 -1.99 0.59
N GLY A 139 -11.91 -0.98 -0.12
CA GLY A 139 -11.65 0.37 0.40
C GLY A 139 -12.83 1.33 0.39
N ASN A 140 -14.03 0.87 0.00
CA ASN A 140 -15.22 1.71 -0.09
C ASN A 140 -16.24 1.27 0.97
N LEU A 141 -16.60 2.18 1.87
CA LEU A 141 -17.59 1.90 2.93
C LEU A 141 -18.98 2.37 2.52
N CYS A 142 -19.96 1.47 2.68
CA CYS A 142 -21.37 1.80 2.55
C CYS A 142 -22.11 1.44 3.84
N ARG A 143 -22.93 2.38 4.34
CA ARG A 143 -23.75 2.16 5.55
C ARG A 143 -25.20 1.78 5.27
N CYS A 144 -25.63 1.84 4.02
CA CYS A 144 -27.05 1.74 3.65
C CYS A 144 -27.40 0.44 2.91
N THR A 145 -26.59 0.04 1.92
CA THR A 145 -26.99 -0.99 0.93
C THR A 145 -26.75 -2.43 1.38
N GLY A 146 -25.91 -2.65 2.39
CA GLY A 146 -25.44 -3.99 2.73
C GLY A 146 -24.53 -4.62 1.67
N TYR A 147 -23.94 -3.80 0.77
CA TYR A 147 -22.96 -4.14 -0.27
C TYR A 147 -23.42 -5.07 -1.41
N ARG A 148 -24.29 -6.05 -1.16
CA ARG A 148 -24.75 -7.02 -2.18
C ARG A 148 -25.13 -6.38 -3.53
N PRO A 149 -26.04 -5.40 -3.61
CA PRO A 149 -26.42 -4.81 -4.90
C PRO A 149 -25.26 -4.09 -5.61
N ILE A 150 -24.29 -3.57 -4.87
CA ILE A 150 -23.10 -2.92 -5.41
C ILE A 150 -22.15 -3.96 -6.04
N ILE A 151 -21.99 -5.10 -5.36
CA ILE A 151 -21.19 -6.22 -5.86
C ILE A 151 -21.84 -6.80 -7.13
N ASP A 152 -23.16 -6.98 -7.13
CA ASP A 152 -23.90 -7.46 -8.29
C ASP A 152 -23.74 -6.50 -9.49
N ALA A 153 -23.80 -5.18 -9.26
CA ALA A 153 -23.52 -4.15 -10.28
C ALA A 153 -22.08 -4.22 -10.85
N ALA A 154 -21.08 -4.45 -9.99
CA ALA A 154 -19.70 -4.58 -10.44
C ALA A 154 -19.49 -5.85 -11.26
N LEU A 155 -20.08 -6.97 -10.82
CA LEU A 155 -20.00 -8.25 -11.52
C LEU A 155 -20.69 -8.19 -12.89
N SER A 156 -21.80 -7.45 -13.03
CA SER A 156 -22.51 -7.33 -14.31
C SER A 156 -21.70 -6.60 -15.39
N LEU A 157 -20.66 -5.86 -15.00
CA LEU A 157 -19.75 -5.17 -15.93
C LEU A 157 -18.63 -6.08 -16.47
N SER A 158 -18.41 -7.23 -15.84
CA SER A 158 -17.39 -8.19 -16.27
C SER A 158 -17.80 -8.85 -17.59
N SER A 159 -16.96 -8.70 -18.61
CA SER A 159 -17.26 -9.15 -19.97
C SER A 159 -15.99 -9.46 -20.76
N ASN A 160 -16.12 -10.36 -21.75
CA ASN A 160 -15.08 -10.63 -22.74
C ASN A 160 -14.89 -9.48 -23.74
N GLN A 161 -15.78 -8.49 -23.74
CA GLN A 161 -15.70 -7.32 -24.60
C GLN A 161 -15.32 -6.09 -23.76
N GLN A 162 -14.33 -5.33 -24.23
CA GLN A 162 -13.99 -4.05 -23.63
C GLN A 162 -15.14 -3.06 -23.78
N LEU A 163 -15.44 -2.31 -22.71
CA LEU A 163 -16.41 -1.22 -22.77
C LEU A 163 -15.94 -0.18 -23.79
N LYS A 164 -16.77 0.09 -24.80
CA LYS A 164 -16.55 1.17 -25.77
C LYS A 164 -16.99 2.48 -25.12
N ASP A 165 -16.05 3.16 -24.48
CA ASP A 165 -16.23 4.46 -23.85
C ASP A 165 -15.31 5.52 -24.49
N GLN A 166 -15.47 6.78 -24.10
CA GLN A 166 -14.61 7.88 -24.58
C GLN A 166 -13.12 7.65 -24.27
N PHE A 167 -12.80 6.92 -23.20
CA PHE A 167 -11.43 6.70 -22.76
C PHE A 167 -10.71 5.69 -23.65
N VAL A 168 -11.40 4.68 -24.20
CA VAL A 168 -10.87 3.81 -25.26
C VAL A 168 -10.71 4.61 -26.56
N ILE A 169 -11.72 5.38 -26.95
CA ILE A 169 -11.72 6.13 -28.22
C ILE A 169 -10.56 7.14 -28.27
N LEU A 170 -10.24 7.77 -27.14
CA LEU A 170 -9.24 8.83 -27.05
C LEU A 170 -7.89 8.34 -26.49
N GLU A 171 -7.67 7.03 -26.39
CA GLU A 171 -6.48 6.47 -25.73
C GLU A 171 -5.17 6.96 -26.36
N GLU A 172 -5.03 6.87 -27.69
CA GLU A 172 -3.82 7.30 -28.40
C GLU A 172 -3.53 8.80 -28.21
N GLU A 173 -4.56 9.64 -28.31
CA GLU A 173 -4.44 11.09 -28.09
C GLU A 173 -4.03 11.40 -26.64
N THR A 174 -4.61 10.66 -25.68
CA THR A 174 -4.32 10.82 -24.26
C THR A 174 -2.89 10.43 -23.94
N ILE A 175 -2.41 9.31 -24.49
CA ILE A 175 -1.02 8.87 -24.35
C ILE A 175 -0.05 9.92 -24.92
N ALA A 176 -0.34 10.48 -26.11
CA ALA A 176 0.49 11.52 -26.71
C ALA A 176 0.56 12.77 -25.81
N LYS A 177 -0.57 13.23 -25.28
CA LYS A 177 -0.64 14.37 -24.36
C LYS A 177 0.12 14.11 -23.05
N LEU A 178 -0.09 12.96 -22.40
CA LEU A 178 0.57 12.61 -21.14
C LEU A 178 2.09 12.46 -21.30
N THR A 179 2.54 11.87 -22.42
CA THR A 179 3.97 11.76 -22.76
C THR A 179 4.60 13.15 -22.90
N ALA A 180 3.93 14.07 -23.59
CA ALA A 180 4.42 15.44 -23.75
C ALA A 180 4.48 16.22 -22.42
N LEU A 181 3.54 15.97 -21.49
CA LEU A 181 3.53 16.61 -20.18
C LEU A 181 4.64 16.08 -19.26
N SER A 182 4.92 14.78 -19.30
CA SER A 182 5.91 14.11 -18.42
C SER A 182 7.37 14.52 -18.69
N ILE A 183 7.68 15.14 -19.83
CA ILE A 183 9.04 15.62 -20.16
C ILE A 183 9.43 16.82 -19.30
N LYS A 184 8.46 17.63 -18.87
CA LYS A 184 8.73 18.86 -18.13
C LYS A 184 9.01 18.54 -16.67
N LYS A 185 9.92 19.26 -16.02
CA LYS A 185 10.09 19.16 -14.57
C LYS A 185 8.92 19.82 -13.86
N GLY A 186 8.33 19.11 -12.91
CA GLY A 186 7.28 19.62 -12.05
C GLY A 186 7.83 20.24 -10.79
N GLU A 187 7.25 21.37 -10.38
CA GLU A 187 7.48 21.99 -9.07
C GLU A 187 6.27 22.86 -8.73
N LEU A 188 6.04 23.10 -7.44
CA LEU A 188 4.97 23.96 -6.95
C LEU A 188 5.47 24.78 -5.77
N GLN A 189 5.13 26.08 -5.75
CA GLN A 189 5.46 26.97 -4.65
C GLN A 189 4.26 27.89 -4.36
N CYS A 190 3.97 28.09 -3.09
CA CYS A 190 2.95 29.05 -2.64
C CYS A 190 3.35 29.62 -1.27
N GLY A 191 3.75 30.90 -1.25
CA GLY A 191 4.42 31.48 -0.09
C GLY A 191 5.70 30.71 0.23
N ASP A 192 5.84 30.32 1.50
CA ASP A 192 6.98 29.55 2.02
C ASP A 192 6.83 28.03 1.81
N HIS A 193 5.74 27.57 1.20
CA HIS A 193 5.52 26.14 0.94
C HIS A 193 6.06 25.72 -0.42
N HIS A 194 6.83 24.64 -0.47
CA HIS A 194 7.45 24.10 -1.68
C HIS A 194 7.16 22.61 -1.91
N ALA A 195 7.01 22.20 -3.17
CA ALA A 195 7.09 20.80 -3.60
C ALA A 195 8.05 20.64 -4.77
N PHE A 196 9.09 19.83 -4.57
CA PHE A 196 10.06 19.42 -5.58
C PHE A 196 9.75 18.01 -6.09
N LEU A 197 9.91 17.76 -7.40
CA LEU A 197 9.65 16.45 -8.02
C LEU A 197 10.93 15.96 -8.75
N PRO A 198 11.95 15.46 -8.04
CA PRO A 198 13.10 14.81 -8.66
C PRO A 198 12.67 13.60 -9.49
N THR A 199 13.43 13.30 -10.55
CA THR A 199 13.14 12.19 -11.47
C THR A 199 14.08 10.99 -11.33
N ASN A 200 15.14 11.13 -10.53
CA ASN A 200 16.13 10.09 -10.25
C ASN A 200 16.74 10.29 -8.85
N THR A 201 17.45 9.27 -8.37
CA THR A 201 18.06 9.26 -7.02
C THR A 201 19.15 10.31 -6.82
N ASP A 202 19.89 10.69 -7.86
CA ASP A 202 20.91 11.74 -7.76
C ASP A 202 20.26 13.10 -7.46
N GLU A 203 19.22 13.46 -8.22
CA GLU A 203 18.45 14.70 -8.00
C GLU A 203 17.78 14.71 -6.62
N LEU A 204 17.23 13.56 -6.20
CA LEU A 204 16.65 13.41 -4.86
C LEU A 204 17.70 13.64 -3.77
N ALA A 205 18.88 13.01 -3.88
CA ALA A 205 19.96 13.15 -2.91
C ALA A 205 20.45 14.61 -2.81
N ASP A 206 20.65 15.28 -3.94
CA ASP A 206 21.09 16.68 -3.99
C ASP A 206 20.03 17.64 -3.43
N LEU A 207 18.75 17.39 -3.68
CA LEU A 207 17.66 18.16 -3.09
C LEU A 207 17.57 17.94 -1.58
N TYR A 208 17.69 16.70 -1.13
CA TYR A 208 17.50 16.41 0.29
C TYR A 208 18.66 16.93 1.15
N ILE A 209 19.88 17.01 0.60
CA ILE A 209 21.02 17.70 1.24
C ILE A 209 20.77 19.21 1.35
N ARG A 210 20.20 19.84 0.33
CA ARG A 210 19.87 21.27 0.34
C ARG A 210 18.69 21.62 1.25
N HIS A 211 17.76 20.67 1.42
CA HIS A 211 16.56 20.82 2.23
C HIS A 211 16.46 19.70 3.28
N PRO A 212 17.34 19.68 4.29
CA PRO A 212 17.43 18.57 5.26
C PRO A 212 16.18 18.40 6.13
N SER A 213 15.33 19.43 6.24
CA SER A 213 14.04 19.39 6.95
C SER A 213 12.87 18.94 6.06
N ALA A 214 13.08 18.78 4.75
CA ALA A 214 12.02 18.42 3.83
C ALA A 214 11.40 17.06 4.17
N LYS A 215 10.10 16.92 3.95
CA LYS A 215 9.40 15.64 4.07
C LYS A 215 9.35 14.97 2.71
N LEU A 216 9.87 13.74 2.65
CA LEU A 216 9.73 12.91 1.47
C LEU A 216 8.29 12.38 1.37
N VAL A 217 7.70 12.43 0.18
CA VAL A 217 6.33 11.98 -0.06
C VAL A 217 6.24 11.13 -1.32
N ALA A 218 5.65 9.94 -1.21
CA ALA A 218 5.22 9.15 -2.37
C ALA A 218 3.72 9.39 -2.60
N GLY A 219 2.88 8.45 -2.14
CA GLY A 219 1.42 8.55 -2.19
C GLY A 219 0.74 9.45 -1.18
N GLY A 220 1.46 9.90 -0.14
CA GLY A 220 0.89 10.72 0.94
C GLY A 220 0.04 9.94 1.96
N THR A 221 -0.08 8.62 1.84
CA THR A 221 -1.03 7.78 2.61
C THR A 221 -0.84 7.80 4.14
N ASP A 222 0.30 8.27 4.63
CA ASP A 222 0.54 8.56 6.05
C ASP A 222 0.79 10.06 6.25
N LEU A 223 1.77 10.63 5.53
CA LEU A 223 2.19 12.01 5.70
C LEU A 223 1.07 13.04 5.49
N ALA A 224 0.11 12.79 4.60
CA ALA A 224 -0.99 13.72 4.36
C ALA A 224 -1.90 13.89 5.58
N LEU A 225 -1.90 12.96 6.53
CA LEU A 225 -2.65 13.06 7.78
C LEU A 225 -2.16 14.24 8.65
N GLU A 226 -0.89 14.64 8.54
CA GLU A 226 -0.40 15.89 9.15
C GLU A 226 -1.25 17.08 8.71
N VAL A 227 -1.61 17.13 7.44
CA VAL A 227 -2.43 18.22 6.88
C VAL A 227 -3.92 17.98 7.12
N THR A 228 -4.44 16.78 6.83
CA THR A 228 -5.89 16.53 6.80
C THR A 228 -6.49 16.31 8.19
N GLN A 229 -5.77 15.63 9.08
CA GLN A 229 -6.26 15.30 10.43
C GLN A 229 -5.65 16.25 11.46
N PHE A 230 -4.34 16.49 11.39
CA PHE A 230 -3.64 17.28 12.41
C PHE A 230 -3.55 18.77 12.08
N ARG A 231 -3.95 19.20 10.87
CA ARG A 231 -3.95 20.61 10.41
C ARG A 231 -2.58 21.29 10.53
N ARG A 232 -1.51 20.52 10.32
CA ARG A 232 -0.12 20.95 10.32
C ARG A 232 0.38 21.00 8.89
N PRO A 233 0.56 22.20 8.31
CA PRO A 233 1.10 22.32 6.97
C PRO A 233 2.55 21.86 6.94
N ILE A 234 2.96 21.33 5.80
CA ILE A 234 4.33 20.91 5.54
C ILE A 234 5.01 21.99 4.70
N GLU A 235 6.08 22.56 5.23
CA GLU A 235 6.85 23.63 4.57
C GLU A 235 7.47 23.16 3.26
N THR A 236 8.26 22.09 3.28
CA THR A 236 8.92 21.58 2.07
C THR A 236 8.62 20.11 1.87
N LEU A 237 8.05 19.78 0.71
CA LEU A 237 7.83 18.42 0.21
C LEU A 237 8.86 18.10 -0.87
N ILE A 238 9.40 16.88 -0.84
CA ILE A 238 10.10 16.29 -1.98
C ILE A 238 9.32 15.04 -2.38
N SER A 239 8.64 15.13 -3.52
CA SER A 239 7.88 14.01 -4.06
C SER A 239 8.82 13.01 -4.72
N VAL A 240 8.83 11.78 -4.21
CA VAL A 240 9.60 10.68 -4.83
C VAL A 240 8.82 10.00 -5.96
N ALA A 241 7.57 10.39 -6.22
CA ALA A 241 6.69 9.70 -7.17
C ALA A 241 7.24 9.64 -8.61
N ALA A 242 8.14 10.54 -9.01
CA ALA A 242 8.78 10.54 -10.33
C ALA A 242 10.19 9.92 -10.35
N VAL A 243 10.73 9.49 -9.21
CA VAL A 243 12.08 8.90 -9.08
C VAL A 243 12.09 7.48 -9.66
N ALA A 244 12.43 7.37 -10.95
CA ALA A 244 12.17 6.17 -11.76
C ALA A 244 13.05 4.97 -11.40
N ASP A 245 14.29 5.21 -11.00
CA ASP A 245 15.24 4.20 -10.53
C ASP A 245 14.83 3.56 -9.19
N MET A 246 14.05 4.26 -8.35
CA MET A 246 13.47 3.70 -7.11
C MET A 246 12.17 2.93 -7.31
N LYS A 247 11.66 2.79 -8.54
CA LYS A 247 10.44 2.02 -8.86
C LYS A 247 10.71 0.63 -9.42
N ARG A 248 11.96 0.18 -9.35
CA ARG A 248 12.39 -1.09 -9.96
C ARG A 248 12.29 -2.24 -8.98
N CYS A 249 11.86 -3.39 -9.50
CA CYS A 249 11.95 -4.68 -8.84
C CYS A 249 12.87 -5.57 -9.69
N LYS A 250 13.89 -6.19 -9.08
CA LYS A 250 14.79 -7.11 -9.79
C LYS A 250 15.27 -8.21 -8.87
N VAL A 251 15.56 -9.37 -9.46
CA VAL A 251 16.33 -10.43 -8.79
C VAL A 251 17.79 -10.27 -9.19
N GLU A 252 18.68 -10.27 -8.20
CA GLU A 252 20.13 -10.19 -8.38
C GLU A 252 20.82 -11.18 -7.44
N GLY A 253 21.55 -12.15 -8.00
CA GLY A 253 22.13 -13.24 -7.22
C GLY A 253 21.06 -14.02 -6.46
N ASN A 254 21.21 -14.13 -5.14
CA ASN A 254 20.25 -14.82 -4.26
C ASN A 254 19.32 -13.85 -3.51
N GLN A 255 19.01 -12.69 -4.10
CA GLN A 255 18.19 -11.66 -3.47
C GLN A 255 17.17 -11.03 -4.43
N LEU A 256 16.00 -10.70 -3.89
CA LEU A 256 15.03 -9.79 -4.50
C LEU A 256 15.34 -8.37 -4.02
N ILE A 257 15.59 -7.46 -4.95
CA ILE A 257 15.85 -6.04 -4.68
C ILE A 257 14.64 -5.22 -5.12
N LEU A 258 14.03 -4.53 -4.16
CA LEU A 258 12.90 -3.63 -4.37
C LEU A 258 13.36 -2.19 -4.16
N GLY A 259 13.17 -1.33 -5.15
CA GLY A 259 13.33 0.11 -4.96
C GLY A 259 12.32 0.63 -3.92
N ALA A 260 12.71 1.62 -3.11
CA ALA A 260 11.87 2.05 -2.00
C ALA A 260 10.58 2.76 -2.43
N ASN A 261 10.48 3.17 -3.70
CA ASN A 261 9.31 3.81 -4.29
C ASN A 261 8.42 2.84 -5.09
N VAL A 262 8.69 1.53 -5.03
CA VAL A 262 7.76 0.50 -5.51
C VAL A 262 6.51 0.53 -4.64
N THR A 263 5.33 0.67 -5.27
CA THR A 263 4.05 0.64 -4.56
C THR A 263 3.77 -0.74 -4.01
N LEU A 264 2.94 -0.85 -2.97
CA LEU A 264 2.56 -2.15 -2.42
C LEU A 264 1.84 -3.02 -3.46
N ASN A 265 1.06 -2.38 -4.34
CA ASN A 265 0.41 -3.06 -5.47
C ASN A 265 1.42 -3.55 -6.51
N ASP A 266 2.39 -2.73 -6.91
CA ASP A 266 3.40 -3.13 -7.91
C ASP A 266 4.38 -4.18 -7.39
N ALA A 267 4.63 -4.20 -6.08
CA ALA A 267 5.47 -5.22 -5.44
C ALA A 267 4.78 -6.60 -5.34
N TYR A 268 3.45 -6.65 -5.45
CA TYR A 268 2.66 -7.86 -5.19
C TYR A 268 3.15 -9.06 -5.99
N GLN A 269 3.26 -8.93 -7.32
CA GLN A 269 3.56 -10.07 -8.18
C GLN A 269 4.91 -10.71 -7.81
N SER A 270 5.95 -9.89 -7.62
CA SER A 270 7.28 -10.39 -7.26
C SER A 270 7.32 -10.96 -5.84
N LEU A 271 6.65 -10.32 -4.88
CA LEU A 271 6.57 -10.82 -3.52
C LEU A 271 5.77 -12.12 -3.43
N ALA A 272 4.63 -12.23 -4.11
CA ALA A 272 3.82 -13.44 -4.15
C ALA A 272 4.56 -14.61 -4.83
N GLN A 273 5.36 -14.33 -5.86
CA GLN A 273 6.15 -15.34 -6.56
C GLN A 273 7.25 -15.93 -5.66
N HIS A 274 7.96 -15.09 -4.90
CA HIS A 274 9.10 -15.53 -4.09
C HIS A 274 8.75 -15.85 -2.64
N PHE A 275 7.68 -15.25 -2.12
CA PHE A 275 7.21 -15.34 -0.74
C PHE A 275 5.66 -15.35 -0.72
N PRO A 276 5.00 -16.48 -1.07
CA PRO A 276 3.55 -16.53 -1.27
C PRO A 276 2.72 -15.96 -0.12
N ASP A 277 3.08 -16.28 1.12
CA ASP A 277 2.45 -15.76 2.34
C ASP A 277 2.58 -14.23 2.50
N PHE A 278 3.66 -13.63 1.99
CA PHE A 278 3.81 -12.17 1.93
C PHE A 278 2.82 -11.60 0.92
N GLY A 279 2.79 -12.15 -0.30
CA GLY A 279 1.84 -11.75 -1.34
C GLY A 279 0.39 -11.78 -0.86
N GLU A 280 -0.02 -12.87 -0.23
CA GLU A 280 -1.39 -13.01 0.31
C GLU A 280 -1.70 -11.94 1.38
N LEU A 281 -0.75 -11.65 2.26
CA LEU A 281 -0.95 -10.63 3.30
C LEU A 281 -1.13 -9.23 2.71
N LEU A 282 -0.50 -8.92 1.56
CA LEU A 282 -0.66 -7.63 0.89
C LEU A 282 -2.10 -7.38 0.42
N HIS A 283 -2.87 -8.40 0.05
CA HIS A 283 -4.30 -8.19 -0.27
C HIS A 283 -5.10 -7.69 0.92
N ARG A 284 -4.66 -8.04 2.14
CA ARG A 284 -5.23 -7.59 3.42
C ARG A 284 -4.58 -6.30 3.94
N PHE A 285 -3.61 -5.74 3.22
CA PHE A 285 -2.96 -4.49 3.58
C PHE A 285 -3.80 -3.31 3.06
N ALA A 286 -4.47 -2.59 3.98
CA ALA A 286 -5.28 -1.42 3.65
C ALA A 286 -6.25 -1.67 2.47
N SER A 287 -6.68 -0.61 1.81
CA SER A 287 -7.45 -0.65 0.57
C SER A 287 -6.58 -0.64 -0.68
N LEU A 288 -7.14 -1.06 -1.83
CA LEU A 288 -6.44 -0.98 -3.12
C LEU A 288 -6.03 0.46 -3.46
N GLN A 289 -6.86 1.45 -3.13
CA GLN A 289 -6.56 2.86 -3.32
C GLN A 289 -5.30 3.29 -2.55
N VAL A 290 -5.16 2.81 -1.32
CA VAL A 290 -3.94 3.02 -0.51
C VAL A 290 -2.76 2.24 -1.09
N ARG A 291 -2.95 0.98 -1.51
CA ARG A 291 -1.86 0.15 -2.06
C ARG A 291 -1.31 0.65 -3.40
N ASN A 292 -2.13 1.31 -4.21
CA ASN A 292 -1.70 1.94 -5.46
C ASN A 292 -0.76 3.13 -5.25
N GLN A 293 -0.70 3.70 -4.03
CA GLN A 293 0.06 4.91 -3.75
C GLN A 293 1.08 4.75 -2.61
N GLY A 294 0.78 3.90 -1.63
CA GLY A 294 1.66 3.54 -0.54
C GLY A 294 2.81 2.67 -1.04
N THR A 295 4.03 3.01 -0.65
CA THR A 295 5.23 2.29 -1.09
C THR A 295 5.81 1.46 0.04
N ILE A 296 6.56 0.40 -0.31
CA ILE A 296 7.25 -0.43 0.69
C ILE A 296 8.24 0.42 1.49
N GLY A 297 9.01 1.29 0.83
CA GLY A 297 9.94 2.21 1.50
C GLY A 297 9.23 3.19 2.42
N GLY A 298 8.09 3.73 1.99
CA GLY A 298 7.25 4.60 2.83
C GLY A 298 6.71 3.87 4.06
N ASN A 299 6.28 2.60 3.91
CA ASN A 299 5.80 1.79 5.02
C ASN A 299 6.90 1.51 6.07
N ILE A 300 8.14 1.28 5.62
CA ILE A 300 9.30 1.08 6.49
C ILE A 300 9.70 2.41 7.16
N ALA A 301 9.87 3.48 6.38
CA ALA A 301 10.29 4.79 6.88
C ALA A 301 9.31 5.39 7.90
N ASN A 302 8.03 5.02 7.81
CA ASN A 302 7.01 5.39 8.78
C ASN A 302 7.27 4.85 10.20
N ALA A 303 8.02 3.74 10.34
CA ALA A 303 8.36 3.14 11.63
C ALA A 303 7.15 2.92 12.57
N SER A 304 6.02 2.54 11.98
CA SER A 304 4.81 2.22 12.74
C SER A 304 4.98 0.88 13.47
N PRO A 305 4.68 0.78 14.77
CA PRO A 305 4.81 -0.48 15.51
C PRO A 305 3.89 -1.59 15.00
N ILE A 306 2.82 -1.19 14.33
CA ILE A 306 1.75 -2.02 13.76
C ILE A 306 1.84 -2.05 12.23
N GLY A 307 2.97 -1.67 11.65
CA GLY A 307 3.22 -1.83 10.21
C GLY A 307 3.26 -3.31 9.85
N ASP A 308 2.59 -3.68 8.76
CA ASP A 308 2.48 -5.08 8.35
C ASP A 308 3.70 -5.58 7.58
N THR A 309 4.36 -4.75 6.75
CA THR A 309 5.53 -5.23 5.97
C THR A 309 6.81 -5.40 6.80
N PRO A 310 7.13 -4.56 7.80
CA PRO A 310 8.36 -4.70 8.57
C PRO A 310 8.57 -6.07 9.25
N PRO A 311 7.60 -6.67 9.98
CA PRO A 311 7.84 -7.98 10.60
C PRO A 311 8.14 -9.07 9.58
N LEU A 312 7.51 -9.04 8.40
CA LEU A 312 7.77 -10.01 7.33
C LEU A 312 9.18 -9.86 6.77
N LEU A 313 9.58 -8.62 6.47
CA LEU A 313 10.91 -8.32 5.97
C LEU A 313 12.01 -8.60 7.01
N ILE A 314 11.75 -8.35 8.29
CA ILE A 314 12.66 -8.74 9.38
C ILE A 314 12.79 -10.27 9.41
N ALA A 315 11.70 -11.04 9.37
CA ALA A 315 11.78 -12.50 9.37
C ALA A 315 12.52 -13.07 8.14
N LEU A 316 12.42 -12.41 6.99
CA LEU A 316 13.15 -12.77 5.76
C LEU A 316 14.61 -12.33 5.75
N GLY A 317 15.02 -11.48 6.68
CA GLY A 317 16.38 -10.96 6.74
C GLY A 317 16.72 -9.89 5.73
N ALA A 318 15.75 -9.02 5.48
CA ALA A 318 15.94 -7.89 4.60
C ALA A 318 17.00 -6.90 5.14
N GLN A 319 17.72 -6.31 4.21
CA GLN A 319 18.63 -5.18 4.42
C GLN A 319 18.12 -3.94 3.68
N LEU A 320 18.43 -2.76 4.22
CA LEU A 320 18.15 -1.48 3.59
C LEU A 320 19.44 -0.90 3.01
N SER A 321 19.39 -0.42 1.76
CA SER A 321 20.35 0.56 1.25
C SER A 321 19.87 1.94 1.65
N LEU A 322 20.61 2.58 2.55
CA LEU A 322 20.38 3.95 3.00
C LEU A 322 21.35 4.87 2.29
N ARG A 323 20.84 5.85 1.54
CA ARG A 323 21.63 6.76 0.72
C ARG A 323 21.59 8.18 1.25
N ARG A 324 22.76 8.83 1.31
CA ARG A 324 22.94 10.24 1.66
C ARG A 324 23.95 10.88 0.71
N GLY A 325 23.49 11.80 -0.13
CA GLY A 325 24.32 12.39 -1.19
C GLY A 325 24.87 11.30 -2.13
N LYS A 326 26.20 11.22 -2.23
CA LYS A 326 26.91 10.23 -3.07
C LYS A 326 27.27 8.94 -2.33
N SER A 327 26.96 8.83 -1.04
CA SER A 327 27.33 7.69 -0.21
C SER A 327 26.10 6.86 0.12
N SER A 328 26.26 5.53 0.13
CA SER A 328 25.24 4.59 0.59
C SER A 328 25.84 3.63 1.62
N ARG A 329 25.00 3.17 2.55
CA ARG A 329 25.35 2.14 3.53
C ARG A 329 24.25 1.08 3.60
N LEU A 330 24.65 -0.15 3.90
CA LEU A 330 23.71 -1.25 4.18
C LEU A 330 23.44 -1.36 5.67
N MET A 331 22.21 -1.71 6.01
CA MET A 331 21.74 -1.89 7.39
C MET A 331 20.73 -3.03 7.44
N LEU A 332 20.77 -3.89 8.46
CA LEU A 332 19.70 -4.85 8.70
C LEU A 332 18.41 -4.11 9.02
N LEU A 333 17.28 -4.57 8.50
CA LEU A 333 16.02 -3.87 8.69
C LEU A 333 15.63 -3.72 10.17
N GLU A 334 15.91 -4.73 11.02
CA GLU A 334 15.61 -4.62 12.45
C GLU A 334 16.39 -3.50 13.16
N ASP A 335 17.61 -3.18 12.70
CA ASP A 335 18.46 -2.14 13.29
C ASP A 335 18.02 -0.73 12.86
N TYR A 336 17.17 -0.64 11.84
CA TYR A 336 16.62 0.63 11.38
C TYR A 336 15.63 1.24 12.38
N PHE A 337 14.94 0.41 13.18
CA PHE A 337 13.94 0.86 14.15
C PHE A 337 14.55 1.01 15.54
N VAL A 338 14.74 2.26 15.99
CA VAL A 338 15.39 2.55 17.29
C VAL A 338 14.37 2.53 18.43
N SER A 339 13.26 3.23 18.25
CA SER A 339 12.16 3.29 19.22
C SER A 339 10.87 3.73 18.50
N TYR A 340 9.79 3.97 19.25
CA TYR A 340 8.50 4.37 18.69
C TYR A 340 8.64 5.55 17.71
N LYS A 341 8.40 5.30 16.41
CA LYS A 341 8.48 6.30 15.33
C LYS A 341 9.86 6.96 15.17
N VAL A 342 10.93 6.37 15.72
CA VAL A 342 12.32 6.85 15.59
C VAL A 342 13.15 5.82 14.84
N THR A 343 13.88 6.28 13.83
CA THR A 343 14.71 5.44 12.96
C THR A 343 16.19 5.79 13.07
N ALA A 344 17.05 4.89 12.61
CA ALA A 344 18.51 5.08 12.56
C ALA A 344 18.98 5.95 11.37
N GLN A 345 18.05 6.62 10.68
CA GLN A 345 18.29 7.43 9.49
C GLN A 345 19.02 8.72 9.84
N GLN A 346 20.10 9.03 9.11
CA GLN A 346 20.84 10.29 9.24
C GLN A 346 20.09 11.45 8.56
N PRO A 347 20.37 12.72 8.95
CA PRO A 347 19.84 13.87 8.23
C PRO A 347 20.14 13.81 6.73
N SER A 348 19.10 14.01 5.90
CA SER A 348 19.14 13.90 4.44
C SER A 348 19.50 12.50 3.88
N GLU A 349 19.47 11.46 4.71
CA GLU A 349 19.56 10.08 4.26
C GLU A 349 18.16 9.58 3.89
N PHE A 350 18.02 8.69 2.92
CA PHE A 350 16.75 8.06 2.55
C PHE A 350 16.93 6.58 2.22
N ILE A 351 15.84 5.81 2.31
CA ILE A 351 15.83 4.40 1.88
C ILE A 351 15.82 4.41 0.35
N GLU A 352 16.88 3.89 -0.27
CA GLU A 352 16.99 3.76 -1.73
C GLU A 352 16.36 2.45 -2.20
N SER A 353 16.65 1.34 -1.51
CA SER A 353 16.18 0.01 -1.87
C SER A 353 16.16 -0.94 -0.68
N ILE A 354 15.33 -1.99 -0.77
CA ILE A 354 15.20 -3.10 0.16
C ILE A 354 15.74 -4.36 -0.51
N HIS A 355 16.66 -5.07 0.16
CA HIS A 355 17.35 -6.26 -0.32
C HIS A 355 16.85 -7.45 0.48
N ILE A 356 16.10 -8.36 -0.13
CA ILE A 356 15.44 -9.48 0.54
C ILE A 356 16.10 -10.78 0.07
N PRO A 357 16.75 -11.56 0.96
CA PRO A 357 17.24 -12.89 0.62
C PRO A 357 16.14 -13.80 0.08
N LEU A 358 16.41 -14.50 -1.01
CA LEU A 358 15.55 -15.57 -1.50
C LEU A 358 15.65 -16.78 -0.56
N LEU A 359 14.53 -17.51 -0.44
CA LEU A 359 14.46 -18.70 0.40
C LEU A 359 15.31 -19.84 -0.16
N ALA A 360 16.09 -20.48 0.71
CA ALA A 360 16.70 -21.77 0.40
C ALA A 360 15.64 -22.89 0.35
N THR A 361 15.95 -24.00 -0.32
CA THR A 361 15.01 -25.14 -0.48
C THR A 361 14.47 -25.68 0.84
N GLU A 362 15.29 -25.71 1.89
CA GLU A 362 14.93 -26.23 3.23
C GLU A 362 14.28 -25.16 4.12
N GLN A 363 14.12 -23.93 3.63
CA GLN A 363 13.49 -22.83 4.38
C GLN A 363 11.98 -22.78 4.13
N THR A 364 11.23 -22.65 5.21
CA THR A 364 9.79 -22.41 5.17
C THR A 364 9.48 -21.05 5.77
N PHE A 365 8.82 -20.20 4.97
CA PHE A 365 8.32 -18.91 5.40
C PHE A 365 6.80 -18.92 5.54
N LYS A 366 6.29 -18.39 6.66
CA LYS A 366 4.86 -18.17 6.90
C LYS A 366 4.61 -16.81 7.52
N ALA A 367 3.49 -16.19 7.15
CA ALA A 367 3.08 -14.89 7.68
C ALA A 367 1.58 -14.88 7.99
N TYR A 368 1.23 -14.21 9.09
CA TYR A 368 -0.14 -14.16 9.57
C TYR A 368 -0.49 -12.79 10.12
N LYS A 369 -1.66 -12.29 9.71
CA LYS A 369 -2.26 -11.05 10.20
C LYS A 369 -3.54 -11.32 10.97
N ILE A 370 -3.63 -10.81 12.19
CA ILE A 370 -4.83 -10.81 13.03
C ILE A 370 -5.32 -9.37 13.17
N SER A 371 -6.59 -9.15 12.81
CA SER A 371 -7.28 -7.85 12.81
C SER A 371 -8.76 -8.08 13.10
N LYS A 372 -9.52 -7.01 13.40
CA LYS A 372 -10.97 -7.13 13.70
C LYS A 372 -11.79 -7.34 12.44
N ARG A 373 -11.34 -6.78 11.31
CA ARG A 373 -11.89 -7.02 9.98
C ARG A 373 -10.82 -7.67 9.09
N LEU A 374 -11.27 -8.43 8.10
CA LEU A 374 -10.36 -9.13 7.18
C LEU A 374 -9.56 -8.14 6.33
N ASP A 375 -10.26 -7.17 5.74
CA ASP A 375 -9.75 -6.14 4.84
C ASP A 375 -9.77 -4.76 5.49
N ASP A 376 -8.85 -3.90 5.03
CA ASP A 376 -8.76 -2.48 5.38
C ASP A 376 -8.80 -2.21 6.91
N ASP A 377 -8.03 -3.01 7.65
CA ASP A 377 -7.92 -2.89 9.10
C ASP A 377 -6.47 -2.99 9.56
N ILE A 378 -6.22 -2.33 10.67
CA ILE A 378 -4.92 -2.28 11.32
C ILE A 378 -4.73 -3.56 12.13
N SER A 379 -3.54 -4.15 12.02
CA SER A 379 -3.19 -5.35 12.76
C SER A 379 -3.28 -5.17 14.27
N ALA A 380 -3.97 -6.12 14.92
CA ALA A 380 -3.77 -6.42 16.32
C ALA A 380 -2.40 -7.11 16.51
N VAL A 381 -2.12 -8.12 15.70
CA VAL A 381 -0.80 -8.80 15.66
C VAL A 381 -0.50 -9.18 14.22
N CYS A 382 0.71 -8.90 13.77
CA CYS A 382 1.25 -9.41 12.50
C CYS A 382 2.50 -10.23 12.83
N GLY A 383 2.49 -11.52 12.57
CA GLY A 383 3.61 -12.43 12.88
C GLY A 383 4.18 -13.05 11.60
N ALA A 384 5.50 -13.13 11.51
CA ALA A 384 6.21 -13.77 10.42
C ALA A 384 7.26 -14.74 10.96
N PHE A 385 7.37 -15.89 10.31
CA PHE A 385 8.14 -17.04 10.74
C PHE A 385 8.96 -17.54 9.55
N ASN A 386 10.27 -17.61 9.68
CA ASN A 386 11.18 -18.16 8.68
C ASN A 386 12.10 -19.18 9.36
N LEU A 387 11.88 -20.47 9.06
CA LEU A 387 12.57 -21.57 9.73
C LEU A 387 13.22 -22.51 8.71
N THR A 388 14.35 -23.10 9.11
CA THR A 388 14.97 -24.25 8.46
C THR A 388 14.84 -25.45 9.37
N VAL A 389 14.19 -26.52 8.91
CA VAL A 389 14.02 -27.76 9.65
C VAL A 389 14.68 -28.90 8.88
N GLU A 390 15.74 -29.47 9.44
CA GLU A 390 16.50 -30.56 8.82
C GLU A 390 16.39 -31.81 9.69
N ASN A 391 16.00 -32.93 9.10
CA ASN A 391 15.82 -34.21 9.81
C ASN A 391 14.97 -34.09 11.08
N GLY A 392 13.90 -33.27 11.02
CA GLY A 392 13.00 -33.03 12.14
C GLY A 392 13.57 -32.14 13.25
N VAL A 393 14.70 -31.44 13.01
CA VAL A 393 15.33 -30.53 13.98
C VAL A 393 15.40 -29.12 13.40
N VAL A 394 15.02 -28.12 14.18
CA VAL A 394 15.11 -26.70 13.77
C VAL A 394 16.58 -26.26 13.77
N LYS A 395 17.10 -25.87 12.61
CA LYS A 395 18.49 -25.39 12.45
C LYS A 395 18.61 -23.88 12.47
N GLN A 396 17.59 -23.20 11.95
CA GLN A 396 17.52 -21.75 11.96
C GLN A 396 16.07 -21.36 12.22
N ALA A 397 15.88 -20.31 13.03
CA ALA A 397 14.59 -19.70 13.27
C ALA A 397 14.75 -18.19 13.29
N ARG A 398 13.96 -17.50 12.47
CA ARG A 398 13.80 -16.05 12.54
C ARG A 398 12.32 -15.72 12.59
N ILE A 399 11.92 -15.13 13.71
CA ILE A 399 10.51 -14.89 14.04
C ILE A 399 10.38 -13.43 14.42
N ALA A 400 9.48 -12.70 13.77
CA ALA A 400 9.28 -11.29 14.04
C ALA A 400 7.80 -10.92 14.12
N PHE A 401 7.50 -9.93 14.96
CA PHE A 401 6.15 -9.46 15.19
C PHE A 401 6.02 -7.94 15.06
N GLY A 402 4.89 -7.51 14.50
CA GLY A 402 4.33 -6.16 14.60
C GLY A 402 3.15 -6.16 15.58
N GLY A 403 2.93 -5.03 16.25
CA GLY A 403 1.87 -4.85 17.24
C GLY A 403 2.16 -5.44 18.62
N MET A 404 3.38 -5.97 18.83
CA MET A 404 3.81 -6.59 20.09
C MET A 404 4.74 -5.71 20.94
N ALA A 405 5.33 -4.66 20.36
CA ALA A 405 6.22 -3.72 21.05
C ALA A 405 6.13 -2.32 20.42
N ALA A 406 6.94 -1.39 20.91
CA ALA A 406 7.08 -0.03 20.37
C ALA A 406 7.68 0.01 18.95
N THR A 407 8.32 -1.07 18.49
CA THR A 407 8.86 -1.27 17.14
C THR A 407 8.55 -2.69 16.68
N PRO A 408 8.50 -2.94 15.35
CA PRO A 408 8.54 -4.31 14.85
C PRO A 408 9.88 -4.95 15.23
N LYS A 409 9.85 -6.13 15.85
CA LYS A 409 11.05 -6.75 16.46
C LYS A 409 10.98 -8.28 16.42
N ARG A 410 12.15 -8.91 16.45
CA ARG A 410 12.33 -10.35 16.58
C ARG A 410 11.93 -10.90 17.96
N ALA A 411 11.42 -12.12 17.98
CA ALA A 411 11.13 -12.92 19.17
C ALA A 411 12.34 -13.82 19.50
N THR A 412 13.45 -13.21 19.93
CA THR A 412 14.73 -13.90 20.11
C THR A 412 14.71 -15.01 21.16
N HIS A 413 13.94 -14.89 22.23
CA HIS A 413 13.77 -15.96 23.23
C HIS A 413 12.97 -17.14 22.66
N CYS A 414 11.99 -16.85 21.79
CA CYS A 414 11.27 -17.89 21.04
C CYS A 414 12.17 -18.60 20.04
N GLU A 415 13.00 -17.88 19.30
CA GLU A 415 13.97 -18.45 18.36
C GLU A 415 14.94 -19.40 19.09
N GLN A 416 15.50 -18.98 20.22
CA GLN A 416 16.42 -19.80 21.03
C GLN A 416 15.76 -21.06 21.61
N ALA A 417 14.48 -20.99 21.95
CA ALA A 417 13.72 -22.15 22.43
C ALA A 417 13.47 -23.20 21.32
N LEU A 418 13.58 -22.82 20.05
CA LEU A 418 13.36 -23.69 18.89
C LEU A 418 14.66 -24.27 18.35
N VAL A 419 15.73 -23.47 18.22
CA VAL A 419 16.99 -23.88 17.58
C VAL A 419 17.60 -25.09 18.29
N ASP A 420 18.07 -26.04 17.48
CA ASP A 420 18.62 -27.34 17.89
C ASP A 420 17.64 -28.23 18.69
N LYS A 421 16.34 -27.95 18.62
CA LYS A 421 15.27 -28.80 19.17
C LYS A 421 14.51 -29.52 18.07
N ALA A 422 13.88 -30.63 18.45
CA ALA A 422 12.98 -31.35 17.58
C ALA A 422 11.78 -30.46 17.21
N TRP A 423 11.38 -30.45 15.94
CA TRP A 423 10.18 -29.80 15.45
C TRP A 423 8.95 -30.64 15.85
N SER A 424 8.54 -30.49 17.11
CA SER A 424 7.48 -31.29 17.76
C SER A 424 6.52 -30.41 18.56
N GLU A 425 5.33 -30.91 18.84
CA GLU A 425 4.32 -30.18 19.63
C GLU A 425 4.84 -29.76 21.02
N GLU A 426 5.63 -30.62 21.68
CA GLU A 426 6.24 -30.30 22.99
C GLU A 426 7.19 -29.09 22.91
N THR A 427 8.07 -29.07 21.90
CA THR A 427 8.98 -27.94 21.64
C THR A 427 8.18 -26.67 21.37
N ILE A 428 7.13 -26.76 20.55
CA ILE A 428 6.27 -25.62 20.22
C ILE A 428 5.58 -25.07 21.47
N LEU A 429 4.97 -25.92 22.30
CA LEU A 429 4.33 -25.49 23.55
C LEU A 429 5.33 -24.84 24.53
N THR A 430 6.60 -25.24 24.47
CA THR A 430 7.68 -24.61 25.24
C THR A 430 8.04 -23.24 24.67
N ALA A 431 8.31 -23.15 23.37
CA ALA A 431 8.66 -21.89 22.70
C ALA A 431 7.52 -20.85 22.74
N MET A 432 6.26 -21.29 22.72
CA MET A 432 5.09 -20.41 22.89
C MET A 432 5.14 -19.60 24.17
N LYS A 433 5.71 -20.14 25.25
CA LYS A 433 5.79 -19.48 26.56
C LYS A 433 6.83 -18.37 26.59
N THR A 434 7.85 -18.43 25.73
CA THR A 434 8.97 -17.48 25.74
C THR A 434 8.74 -16.27 24.83
N ILE A 435 7.72 -16.31 23.97
CA ILE A 435 7.38 -15.18 23.07
C ILE A 435 7.19 -13.87 23.85
N VAL A 436 6.55 -13.93 25.01
CA VAL A 436 6.28 -12.72 25.81
C VAL A 436 7.52 -12.13 26.47
N ASP A 437 8.62 -12.88 26.56
CA ASP A 437 9.86 -12.41 27.18
C ASP A 437 10.58 -11.35 26.32
N ASP A 438 10.23 -11.26 25.02
CA ASP A 438 10.79 -10.28 24.09
C ASP A 438 10.00 -8.98 23.97
N PHE A 439 8.77 -8.95 24.52
CA PHE A 439 7.73 -7.99 24.15
C PHE A 439 6.95 -7.42 25.34
N GLU A 440 6.63 -6.13 25.26
CA GLU A 440 5.72 -5.44 26.18
C GLU A 440 4.54 -4.83 25.39
N PRO A 441 3.54 -5.64 24.98
CA PRO A 441 2.44 -5.15 24.15
C PRO A 441 1.53 -4.19 24.93
N LEU A 442 1.00 -3.18 24.22
CA LEU A 442 0.03 -2.24 24.77
C LEU A 442 -1.41 -2.73 24.54
N SER A 443 -2.29 -2.39 25.48
CA SER A 443 -3.73 -2.49 25.26
C SER A 443 -4.23 -1.23 24.56
N ASP A 444 -4.99 -1.38 23.48
CA ASP A 444 -5.64 -0.27 22.76
C ASP A 444 -7.00 -0.71 22.19
N PHE A 445 -7.60 0.15 21.36
CA PHE A 445 -8.89 -0.15 20.72
C PHE A 445 -8.83 -1.34 19.74
N ARG A 446 -7.66 -1.81 19.34
CA ARG A 446 -7.47 -2.91 18.38
C ARG A 446 -7.44 -4.24 19.10
N ALA A 447 -6.69 -4.33 20.21
CA ALA A 447 -6.63 -5.51 21.07
C ALA A 447 -6.02 -5.20 22.44
N THR A 448 -6.36 -6.02 23.44
CA THR A 448 -5.69 -6.01 24.74
C THR A 448 -4.29 -6.64 24.63
N LYS A 449 -3.40 -6.28 25.55
CA LYS A 449 -2.06 -6.88 25.63
C LYS A 449 -2.09 -8.40 25.82
N GLU A 450 -3.05 -8.92 26.59
CA GLU A 450 -3.24 -10.35 26.82
C GLU A 450 -3.68 -11.07 25.54
N TYR A 451 -4.61 -10.47 24.79
CA TYR A 451 -5.04 -11.03 23.51
C TYR A 451 -3.90 -11.05 22.51
N ARG A 452 -3.11 -9.97 22.42
CA ARG A 452 -1.92 -9.89 21.55
C ARG A 452 -0.92 -11.00 21.86
N ALA A 453 -0.55 -11.16 23.14
CA ALA A 453 0.35 -12.21 23.61
C ALA A 453 -0.16 -13.61 23.27
N LEU A 454 -1.42 -13.90 23.59
CA LEU A 454 -2.04 -15.19 23.31
C LEU A 454 -2.11 -15.47 21.80
N SER A 455 -2.49 -14.48 20.98
CA SER A 455 -2.54 -14.63 19.52
C SER A 455 -1.14 -14.88 18.95
N ALA A 456 -0.13 -14.11 19.35
CA ALA A 456 1.25 -14.30 18.88
C ALA A 456 1.76 -15.72 19.16
N ALA A 457 1.53 -16.25 20.36
CA ALA A 457 1.87 -17.63 20.70
C ALA A 457 1.11 -18.65 19.86
N ASN A 458 -0.20 -18.47 19.67
CA ASN A 458 -0.99 -19.41 18.86
C ASN A 458 -0.65 -19.35 17.36
N LEU A 459 -0.12 -18.24 16.84
CA LEU A 459 0.40 -18.17 15.46
C LEU A 459 1.59 -19.11 15.26
N LEU A 460 2.48 -19.27 16.24
CA LEU A 460 3.54 -20.27 16.19
C LEU A 460 2.98 -21.70 16.13
N ARG A 461 1.99 -22.00 16.98
CA ARG A 461 1.33 -23.31 16.97
C ARG A 461 0.62 -23.59 15.66
N ARG A 462 -0.04 -22.58 15.10
CA ARG A 462 -0.67 -22.65 13.79
C ARG A 462 0.34 -22.97 12.70
N PHE A 463 1.50 -22.31 12.70
CA PHE A 463 2.57 -22.62 11.76
C PHE A 463 3.03 -24.08 11.86
N TYR A 464 3.23 -24.59 13.08
CA TYR A 464 3.55 -25.99 13.29
C TYR A 464 2.48 -26.93 12.69
N ILE A 465 1.20 -26.72 13.02
CA ILE A 465 0.08 -27.53 12.50
C ILE A 465 0.05 -27.52 10.97
N GLU A 466 0.17 -26.35 10.34
CA GLU A 466 0.23 -26.22 8.88
C GLU A 466 1.43 -26.97 8.28
N SER A 467 2.59 -26.97 8.95
CA SER A 467 3.80 -27.61 8.44
C SER A 467 3.80 -29.14 8.51
N VAL A 468 3.12 -29.74 9.51
CA VAL A 468 3.08 -31.20 9.72
C VAL A 468 1.85 -31.87 9.10
N HIS A 469 0.82 -31.11 8.73
CA HIS A 469 -0.40 -31.60 8.09
C HIS A 469 -0.48 -31.23 6.60
N GLN A 470 0.56 -31.58 5.83
CA GLN A 470 0.74 -31.20 4.41
C GLN A 470 -0.36 -31.73 3.46
N ASN A 471 -1.26 -32.61 3.91
CA ASN A 471 -2.38 -33.11 3.11
C ASN A 471 -3.60 -32.16 3.08
N ASN A 472 -3.48 -30.91 3.55
CA ASN A 472 -4.52 -29.87 3.46
C ASN A 472 -5.90 -30.25 4.03
N THR A 473 -5.98 -31.20 4.96
CA THR A 473 -7.26 -31.59 5.58
C THR A 473 -7.73 -30.60 6.65
N ILE A 474 -6.86 -29.68 7.09
CA ILE A 474 -7.17 -28.69 8.12
C ILE A 474 -7.06 -27.30 7.50
N GLU A 475 -8.21 -26.68 7.24
CA GLU A 475 -8.27 -25.26 6.91
C GLU A 475 -8.01 -24.42 8.17
N THR A 476 -6.83 -23.80 8.22
CA THR A 476 -6.42 -22.91 9.32
C THR A 476 -6.65 -21.43 8.97
N ARG A 477 -6.87 -21.11 7.70
CA ARG A 477 -7.18 -19.75 7.21
C ARG A 477 -8.69 -19.56 7.16
N VAL A 478 -9.21 -18.63 7.96
CA VAL A 478 -10.63 -18.26 8.00
C VAL A 478 -11.01 -17.36 6.81
N THR A 479 -10.37 -17.54 5.64
CA THR A 479 -10.63 -16.77 4.42
C THR A 479 -11.56 -17.50 3.46
N SER A 480 -11.77 -18.81 3.62
CA SER A 480 -12.58 -19.65 2.72
C SER A 480 -14.09 -19.33 2.70
N TYR A 481 -14.58 -18.43 3.57
CA TYR A 481 -16.02 -18.19 3.78
C TYR A 481 -16.52 -16.79 3.36
N VAL A 482 -15.77 -16.05 2.53
CA VAL A 482 -16.14 -14.68 2.09
C VAL A 482 -16.45 -14.59 0.58
#